data_AF-A0A512M8M9-F1
#
_entry.id   AF-A0A512M8M9-F1
#
_cell.length_a   1.000
_cell.length_b   1.000
_cell.length_c   1.000
_cell.angle_alpha   90.00
_cell.angle_beta   90.00
_cell.angle_gamma   90.00
#
_symmetry.space_group_name_H-M   'P 1'
#
loop_
_entity.id
_entity.type
_entity.pdbx_description
1 polymer ?
#
loop_
_entity_poly.entity_id
_entity_poly.type
_entity_poly.pdbx_seq_one_letter_code
_entity_poly.pdbx_strand_id
1 'polypeptide(L)' 'MARPRHYSPQLSRLLVSVLYHEAKHRKIPMTKLTDQLLLKALRGSTGWAKATTPRLADDTDTSVPVLSKAA' A
#
# COMPACT_ATOMS: atom_id res chain seq x y z
N MET A 1 19.94 -23.41 3.73
CA MET A 1 20.07 -21.97 4.08
C MET A 1 18.74 -21.49 4.63
N ALA A 2 18.73 -20.92 5.84
CA ALA A 2 17.51 -20.40 6.46
C ALA A 2 16.95 -19.25 5.60
N ARG A 3 15.77 -19.45 5.00
CA ARG A 3 15.04 -18.38 4.33
C ARG A 3 14.55 -17.42 5.43
N PRO A 4 14.82 -16.11 5.34
CA PRO A 4 14.23 -15.16 6.28
C PRO A 4 12.70 -15.31 6.26
N ARG A 5 12.10 -15.72 7.38
CA ARG A 5 10.63 -15.81 7.54
C ARG A 5 9.97 -14.43 7.58
N HIS A 6 10.76 -13.37 7.59
CA HIS A 6 10.32 -12.00 7.58
C HIS A 6 10.95 -11.29 6.39
N TYR A 7 10.10 -10.64 5.59
CA TYR A 7 10.52 -9.74 4.54
C TYR A 7 11.30 -8.58 5.18
N SER A 8 12.61 -8.56 4.97
CA SER A 8 13.39 -7.35 5.13
C SER A 8 13.41 -6.69 3.75
N PRO A 9 12.81 -5.49 3.57
CA PRO A 9 12.92 -4.79 2.30
C PRO A 9 14.42 -4.61 2.04
N GLN A 10 14.87 -4.88 0.81
CA GLN A 10 16.26 -4.70 0.41
C GLN A 10 16.60 -3.20 0.30
N LEU A 11 16.44 -2.46 1.40
CA LEU A 11 16.87 -1.09 1.54
C LEU A 11 18.35 -1.09 1.91
N SER A 12 19.10 -0.14 1.35
CA SER A 12 20.48 0.06 1.76
C SER A 12 20.55 0.40 3.24
N ARG A 13 21.63 -0.02 3.92
CA ARG A 13 21.85 0.28 5.35
C ARG A 13 21.82 1.79 5.62
N LEU A 14 22.35 2.58 4.69
CA LEU A 14 22.31 4.04 4.75
C LEU A 14 20.86 4.56 4.82
N LEU A 15 19.99 4.06 3.93
CA LEU A 15 18.59 4.51 3.91
C LEU A 15 17.84 4.14 5.19
N VAL A 16 18.11 2.96 5.76
CA VAL A 16 17.54 2.56 7.06
C VAL A 16 17.98 3.51 8.16
N SER A 17 19.27 3.89 8.20
CA SER A 17 19.79 4.87 9.16
C SER A 17 19.12 6.23 9.00
N VAL A 18 19.00 6.73 7.75
CA VAL A 18 18.32 7.99 7.44
C VAL A 18 16.85 7.94 7.92
N LEU A 19 16.12 6.88 7.60
CA LEU A 19 14.73 6.70 8.03
C LEU A 19 14.60 6.69 9.55
N TYR A 20 15.52 6.01 10.25
CA TYR A 20 15.52 5.98 11.72
C TYR A 20 15.74 7.37 12.32
N HIS A 21 16.77 8.09 11.88
CA HIS A 21 17.10 9.40 12.43
C HIS A 21 16.00 10.43 12.14
N GLU A 22 15.44 10.40 10.92
CA GLU A 22 14.36 11.31 10.54
C GLU A 22 13.07 11.02 11.30
N ALA A 23 12.72 9.74 11.46
CA ALA A 23 11.54 9.34 12.22
C ALA A 23 11.67 9.73 13.71
N LYS A 24 12.87 9.56 14.29
CA LYS A 24 13.19 10.00 15.65
C LYS A 24 13.08 11.52 15.80
N HIS A 25 13.63 12.29 14.85
CA HIS A 25 13.53 13.75 14.84
C HIS A 25 12.07 14.22 14.79
N ARG A 26 11.23 13.57 13.96
CA ARG A 26 9.80 13.86 13.83
C ARG A 26 8.93 13.27 14.93
N LYS A 27 9.49 12.47 15.84
CA LYS A 27 8.77 11.75 16.91
C LYS A 27 7.62 10.88 16.38
N ILE A 28 7.83 10.20 15.26
CA ILE A 28 6.86 9.24 14.70
C ILE A 28 7.53 7.87 14.47
N PRO A 29 6.77 6.77 14.42
CA PRO A 29 7.32 5.47 14.06
C PRO A 29 7.94 5.50 12.65
N MET A 30 9.10 4.85 12.49
CA MET A 30 9.80 4.77 11.21
C MET A 30 8.92 4.20 10.10
N THR A 31 8.09 3.20 10.41
CA THR A 31 7.14 2.61 9.45
C THR A 31 6.12 3.63 8.94
N LYS A 32 5.62 4.52 9.81
CA LYS A 32 4.69 5.59 9.43
C LYS A 32 5.37 6.63 8.54
N LEU A 33 6.61 6.99 8.84
CA LEU A 33 7.41 7.86 7.97
C LEU A 33 7.59 7.24 6.59
N THR A 34 8.00 5.97 6.53
CA THR A 34 8.20 5.24 5.28
C THR A 34 6.91 5.20 4.47
N ASP A 35 5.78 4.87 5.08
CA ASP A 35 4.47 4.85 4.42
C ASP A 35 4.11 6.22 3.83
N GLN A 36 4.26 7.31 4.60
CA GLN A 36 4.00 8.67 4.11
C GLN A 36 4.90 9.05 2.93
N LEU A 37 6.19 8.70 2.99
CA LEU A 37 7.15 8.97 1.91
C LEU A 37 6.78 8.20 0.64
N LEU A 38 6.45 6.91 0.78
CA LEU A 38 6.05 6.06 -0.33
C LEU A 38 4.73 6.51 -0.94
N LEU A 39 3.73 6.82 -0.12
CA LEU A 39 2.46 7.39 -0.57
C LEU A 39 2.69 8.67 -1.38
N LYS A 40 3.52 9.59 -0.86
CA LYS A 40 3.82 10.84 -1.56
C LYS A 40 4.53 10.60 -2.89
N ALA A 41 5.49 9.68 -2.94
CA ALA A 41 6.30 9.42 -4.13
C ALA A 41 5.55 8.61 -5.20
N LEU A 42 4.67 7.69 -4.78
CA LEU A 42 4.00 6.76 -5.69
C LEU A 42 2.62 7.22 -6.13
N ARG A 43 2.03 8.25 -5.50
CA ARG A 43 0.71 8.76 -5.89
C ARG A 43 0.71 9.18 -7.36
N GLY A 44 -0.25 8.67 -8.13
CA GLY A 44 -0.35 8.94 -9.57
C GLY A 44 0.63 8.16 -10.46
N SER A 45 1.50 7.33 -9.87
CA SER A 45 2.34 6.42 -10.67
C SER A 45 1.50 5.34 -11.36
N THR A 46 2.06 4.71 -12.39
CA THR A 46 1.42 3.56 -13.07
C THR A 46 1.17 2.40 -12.11
N GLY A 47 2.07 2.17 -11.15
CA GLY A 47 1.88 1.18 -10.09
C GLY A 47 0.68 1.51 -9.19
N TRP A 48 0.49 2.78 -8.87
CA TRP A 48 -0.67 3.25 -8.11
C TRP A 48 -1.98 3.02 -8.86
N ALA A 49 -2.02 3.35 -10.15
CA ALA A 49 -3.18 3.12 -11.00
C ALA A 49 -3.53 1.62 -11.05
N LYS A 50 -2.55 0.76 -11.37
CA LYS A 50 -2.73 -0.69 -11.43
C LYS A 50 -3.19 -1.31 -10.11
N ALA A 51 -2.74 -0.79 -8.97
CA ALA A 51 -3.18 -1.28 -7.66
C ALA A 51 -4.61 -0.83 -7.29
N THR A 52 -5.06 0.29 -7.86
CA THR A 52 -6.40 0.85 -7.60
C THR A 52 -7.46 0.28 -8.55
N THR A 53 -7.10 -0.08 -9.78
CA THR A 53 -8.00 -0.66 -10.79
C THR A 53 -8.76 -1.92 -10.31
N PRO A 54 -8.13 -2.97 -9.74
CA PRO A 54 -8.85 -4.17 -9.34
C PRO A 54 -9.78 -3.95 -8.15
N ARG A 55 -9.48 -3.00 -7.25
CA ARG A 55 -10.36 -2.68 -6.11
C ARG A 55 -11.68 -2.02 -6.51
N LEU A 56 -11.73 -1.38 -7.69
CA LEU A 56 -12.94 -0.72 -8.16
C LEU A 56 -13.92 -1.67 -8.88
N ALA A 57 -13.42 -2.82 -9.36
CA ALA A 57 -14.23 -3.82 -10.04
C ALA A 57 -15.08 -4.67 -9.07
N ASP A 58 -14.65 -4.80 -7.80
CA ASP A 58 -15.37 -5.54 -6.78
C ASP A 58 -16.56 -4.75 -6.17
N ASP A 59 -16.62 -3.42 -6.34
CA ASP A 59 -17.68 -2.55 -5.80
C ASP A 59 -18.89 -2.39 -6.74
N THR A 60 -18.87 -2.96 -7.96
CA THR A 60 -19.97 -2.81 -8.94
C THR A 60 -21.00 -3.94 -8.95
N ASP A 61 -20.82 -5.01 -8.16
CA ASP A 61 -21.76 -6.13 -8.08
C ASP A 61 -22.83 -5.96 -6.98
N THR A 62 -23.53 -4.83 -6.99
CA THR A 62 -24.85 -4.73 -6.35
C THR A 62 -25.86 -4.11 -7.30
N SER A 63 -26.14 -4.80 -8.40
CA SER A 63 -27.44 -4.67 -9.05
C SER A 63 -28.08 -6.05 -9.11
N VAL A 64 -28.98 -6.30 -8.17
CA VAL A 64 -29.91 -7.44 -8.24
C VAL A 64 -31.18 -6.88 -8.87
N PRO A 65 -31.53 -7.23 -10.12
CA PRO A 65 -32.89 -7.04 -10.59
C PRO A 65 -33.63 -8.36 -10.36
N VAL A 66 -34.20 -8.55 -9.16
CA VAL A 66 -35.28 -9.55 -9.02
C VAL A 66 -36.57 -8.86 -9.43
N LEU A 67 -36.82 -8.85 -10.75
CA LEU A 67 -38.15 -8.64 -11.29
C LEU A 67 -38.48 -9.76 -12.28
N SER A 68 -38.77 -10.94 -11.75
CA SER A 68 -39.41 -12.02 -12.49
C SER A 68 -40.90 -12.03 -12.15
N LYS A 69 -41.60 -11.21 -12.92
CA LYS A 69 -42.98 -11.27 -13.42
C LYS A 69 -43.88 -12.43 -12.95
N ALA A 70 -45.10 -12.04 -12.58
CA ALA A 70 -46.29 -12.86 -12.41
C ALA A 70 -46.66 -13.71 -13.64
N ALA A 71 -47.18 -14.91 -13.37
CA ALA A 71 -48.30 -15.56 -14.06
C ALA A 71 -48.79 -16.75 -13.21
#